data_AF-A0A969ZGR6-F1
#
_entry.id   AF-A0A969ZGR6-F1
#
_cell.length_a   1.000
_cell.length_b   1.000
_cell.length_c   1.000
_cell.angle_alpha   90.00
_cell.angle_beta   90.00
_cell.angle_gamma   90.00
#
_symmetry.space_group_name_H-M   'P 1'
#
loop_
_entity.id
_entity.type
_entity.pdbx_description
1 polymer ?
#
loop_
_entity_poly.entity_id
_entity_poly.type
_entity_poly.pdbx_seq_one_letter_code
_entity_poly.pdbx_strand_id
1 'polypeptide(L)'
;MIIIVDAWLKLYMKKEKKNPAMLSGWMMVFAVSLHNLPEGFAVGAGFQTGASVGITLSIAMLLHDIPEGMAMAIPLRVGKIKPLKVFLITILSGIPMGVGAFFGAAFGGISEIFSAICLGTAGGAMMYVSLGDLINQSRSLYRGRLPLVGNMAGILTGALISLLG
;
A
#
# COMPACT_ATOMS: atom_id res chain seq x y z
N MET A 1 3.37 -4.59 -13.63
CA MET A 1 4.50 -4.03 -12.86
C MET A 1 4.78 -4.82 -11.59
N ILE A 2 3.82 -4.98 -10.66
CA ILE A 2 4.07 -5.66 -9.37
C ILE A 2 4.51 -7.13 -9.50
N ILE A 3 4.00 -7.87 -10.49
CA ILE A 3 4.39 -9.27 -10.75
C ILE A 3 5.86 -9.39 -11.15
N ILE A 4 6.39 -8.40 -11.90
CA ILE A 4 7.80 -8.38 -12.30
C ILE A 4 8.68 -8.11 -11.08
N VAL A 5 8.26 -7.15 -10.24
CA VAL A 5 8.90 -6.90 -8.94
C VAL A 5 8.87 -8.18 -8.09
N ASP A 6 7.76 -8.91 -8.10
CA ASP A 6 7.62 -10.15 -7.34
C ASP A 6 8.62 -11.22 -7.80
N ALA A 7 8.64 -11.49 -9.10
CA ALA A 7 9.57 -12.45 -9.70
C ALA A 7 11.03 -12.07 -9.44
N TRP A 8 11.37 -10.79 -9.61
CA TRP A 8 12.72 -10.29 -9.37
C TRP A 8 13.14 -10.43 -7.90
N LEU A 9 12.29 -10.04 -6.96
CA LEU A 9 12.56 -10.16 -5.52
C LEU A 9 12.71 -11.62 -5.09
N LYS A 10 11.88 -12.53 -5.59
CA LYS A 10 12.00 -13.98 -5.33
C LYS A 10 13.36 -14.52 -5.78
N LEU A 11 13.81 -14.15 -6.98
CA LEU A 11 15.13 -14.54 -7.51
C LEU A 11 16.26 -13.99 -6.64
N TYR A 12 16.19 -12.70 -6.28
CA TYR A 12 17.21 -12.04 -5.45
C TYR A 12 17.30 -12.67 -4.04
N MET A 13 16.15 -12.86 -3.38
CA MET A 13 16.09 -13.41 -2.02
C MET A 13 16.54 -14.89 -1.97
N LYS A 14 16.22 -15.68 -3.00
CA LYS A 14 16.68 -17.08 -3.13
C LYS A 14 18.19 -17.14 -3.27
N LYS A 15 18.78 -16.25 -4.09
CA LYS A 15 20.23 -16.14 -4.25
C LYS A 15 20.93 -15.79 -2.93
N GLU A 16 20.35 -14.88 -2.15
CA GLU A 16 20.92 -14.36 -0.90
C GLU A 16 20.55 -15.19 0.35
N LYS A 17 19.85 -16.33 0.20
CA LYS A 17 19.36 -17.19 1.32
C LYS A 17 18.63 -16.41 2.42
N LYS A 18 17.86 -15.38 2.06
CA LYS A 18 17.16 -14.52 3.01
C LYS A 18 15.85 -15.13 3.52
N ASN A 19 15.40 -14.68 4.68
CA ASN A 19 14.17 -15.16 5.34
C ASN A 19 12.92 -14.81 4.49
N PRO A 20 11.97 -15.74 4.32
CA PRO A 20 10.68 -15.49 3.65
C PRO A 20 9.92 -14.25 4.17
N ALA A 21 9.97 -13.95 5.47
CA ALA A 21 9.34 -12.74 6.02
C ALA A 21 9.94 -11.45 5.42
N MET A 22 11.22 -11.47 5.06
CA MET A 22 11.87 -10.32 4.43
C MET A 22 11.38 -10.11 3.01
N LEU A 23 10.99 -11.18 2.30
CA LEU A 23 10.37 -11.09 0.98
C LEU A 23 9.05 -10.31 1.07
N SER A 24 8.14 -10.70 1.97
CA SER A 24 6.84 -10.05 2.15
C SER A 24 6.98 -8.57 2.51
N GLY A 25 7.95 -8.22 3.35
CA GLY A 25 8.20 -6.82 3.71
C GLY A 25 8.68 -5.97 2.54
N TRP A 26 9.59 -6.49 1.71
CA TRP A 26 10.02 -5.78 0.52
C TRP A 26 8.92 -5.70 -0.55
N MET A 27 8.11 -6.75 -0.72
CA MET A 27 6.92 -6.69 -1.60
C MET A 27 6.00 -5.57 -1.17
N MET A 28 5.68 -5.50 0.13
CA MET A 28 4.81 -4.45 0.64
C MET A 28 5.43 -3.07 0.41
N VAL A 29 6.73 -2.88 0.64
CA VAL A 29 7.42 -1.59 0.35
C VAL A 29 7.25 -1.16 -1.10
N PHE A 30 7.51 -2.05 -2.06
CA PHE A 30 7.38 -1.69 -3.48
C PHE A 30 5.92 -1.49 -3.88
N ALA A 31 5.02 -2.35 -3.39
CA ALA A 31 3.61 -2.24 -3.67
C ALA A 31 3.03 -0.91 -3.17
N VAL A 32 3.34 -0.56 -1.92
CA VAL A 32 2.91 0.68 -1.29
C VAL A 32 3.49 1.87 -2.02
N SER A 33 4.79 1.86 -2.31
CA SER A 33 5.41 2.93 -3.08
C SER A 33 4.73 3.17 -4.44
N LEU A 34 4.22 2.10 -5.08
CA LEU A 34 3.55 2.20 -6.37
C LEU A 34 2.09 2.65 -6.28
N HIS A 35 1.33 2.27 -5.24
CA HIS A 35 -0.04 2.78 -5.08
C HIS A 35 -0.07 4.23 -4.58
N ASN A 36 1.01 4.67 -3.94
CA ASN A 36 1.02 5.92 -3.20
C ASN A 36 1.01 7.09 -4.16
N LEU A 37 1.55 6.89 -5.36
CA LEU A 37 1.55 7.88 -6.41
C LEU A 37 0.11 8.22 -6.89
N PRO A 38 -0.73 7.26 -7.32
CA PRO A 38 -2.16 7.48 -7.58
C PRO A 38 -2.93 8.10 -6.41
N GLU A 39 -2.67 7.64 -5.19
CA GLU A 39 -3.38 8.09 -4.00
C GLU A 39 -3.04 9.55 -3.66
N GLY A 40 -1.74 9.87 -3.63
CA GLY A 40 -1.27 11.23 -3.49
C GLY A 40 -1.87 12.14 -4.55
N PHE A 41 -1.90 11.68 -5.81
CA PHE A 41 -2.53 12.41 -6.90
C PHE A 41 -3.99 12.78 -6.59
N ALA A 42 -4.78 11.82 -6.09
CA ALA A 42 -6.17 12.07 -5.70
C ALA A 42 -6.28 13.11 -4.57
N VAL A 43 -5.39 13.06 -3.56
CA VAL A 43 -5.35 14.06 -2.48
C VAL A 43 -5.06 15.45 -3.06
N GLY A 44 -4.05 15.58 -3.91
CA GLY A 44 -3.68 16.84 -4.55
C GLY A 44 -4.79 17.41 -5.43
N ALA A 45 -5.43 16.58 -6.24
CA ALA A 45 -6.57 16.97 -7.06
C ALA A 45 -7.78 17.39 -6.22
N GLY A 46 -8.00 16.74 -5.07
CA GLY A 46 -9.03 17.13 -4.11
C GLY A 46 -8.88 18.57 -3.59
N PHE A 47 -7.65 19.05 -3.43
CA PHE A 47 -7.40 20.46 -3.08
C PHE A 47 -7.75 21.44 -4.20
N GLN A 48 -7.73 21.03 -5.47
CA GLN A 48 -8.24 21.86 -6.57
C GLN A 48 -9.77 21.98 -6.53
N THR A 49 -10.48 20.92 -6.14
CA THR A 49 -11.93 20.93 -5.96
C THR A 49 -12.35 21.80 -4.76
N GLY A 50 -11.53 21.81 -3.70
CA GLY A 50 -11.70 22.72 -2.58
C GLY A 50 -10.95 22.26 -1.32
N ALA A 51 -10.56 23.21 -0.47
CA ALA A 51 -9.76 22.93 0.73
C ALA A 51 -10.43 21.92 1.68
N SER A 52 -11.75 21.97 1.84
CA SER A 52 -12.50 21.00 2.65
C SER A 52 -12.37 19.57 2.13
N VAL A 53 -12.44 19.38 0.81
CA VAL A 53 -12.31 18.05 0.17
C VAL A 53 -10.88 17.55 0.33
N GLY A 54 -9.89 18.38 0.02
CA GLY A 54 -8.47 18.05 0.17
C GLY A 54 -8.09 17.67 1.60
N ILE A 55 -8.55 18.42 2.61
CA ILE A 55 -8.30 18.12 4.04
C ILE A 55 -8.95 16.80 4.43
N THR A 56 -10.21 16.57 4.03
CA THR A 56 -10.92 15.32 4.32
C THR A 56 -10.18 14.11 3.74
N LEU A 57 -9.76 14.20 2.47
CA LEU A 57 -8.98 13.15 1.82
C LEU A 57 -7.64 12.93 2.50
N SER A 58 -6.93 14.01 2.86
CA SER A 58 -5.62 13.90 3.54
C SER A 58 -5.73 13.17 4.87
N ILE A 59 -6.76 13.46 5.66
CA ILE A 59 -7.00 12.77 6.95
C ILE A 59 -7.36 11.30 6.71
N ALA A 60 -8.19 11.01 5.70
CA ALA A 60 -8.54 9.64 5.35
C ALA A 60 -7.31 8.81 4.96
N MET A 61 -6.44 9.35 4.10
CA MET A 61 -5.21 8.68 3.69
C MET A 61 -4.21 8.54 4.83
N LEU A 62 -4.08 9.55 5.69
CA LEU A 62 -3.26 9.44 6.91
C LEU A 62 -3.66 8.24 7.77
N LEU A 63 -4.97 8.02 7.95
CA LEU A 63 -5.48 6.89 8.74
C LEU A 63 -5.30 5.55 8.01
N HIS A 64 -5.34 5.54 6.68
CA HIS A 64 -5.12 4.36 5.85
C HIS A 64 -3.64 3.91 5.86
N ASP A 65 -2.72 4.87 5.81
CA ASP A 65 -1.28 4.64 5.76
C ASP A 65 -0.70 4.05 7.05
N ILE A 66 -1.36 4.25 8.20
CA ILE A 66 -0.89 3.70 9.48
C ILE A 66 -0.85 2.15 9.45
N PRO A 67 -1.97 1.45 9.15
CA PRO A 67 -1.98 0.01 8.90
C PRO A 67 -0.93 -0.47 7.89
N GLU A 68 -0.75 0.26 6.79
CA GLU A 68 0.17 -0.15 5.73
C GLU A 68 1.64 0.01 6.13
N GLY A 69 1.94 1.11 6.83
CA GLY A 69 3.21 1.34 7.53
C GLY A 69 3.58 0.16 8.40
N MET A 70 2.63 -0.32 9.21
CA MET A 70 2.81 -1.50 10.07
C MET A 70 2.98 -2.78 9.24
N ALA A 71 2.20 -2.96 8.19
CA ALA A 71 2.25 -4.13 7.30
C ALA A 71 3.61 -4.26 6.58
N MET A 72 4.29 -3.14 6.28
CA MET A 72 5.67 -3.13 5.80
C MET A 72 6.68 -3.37 6.93
N ALA A 73 6.52 -2.68 8.07
CA ALA A 73 7.53 -2.64 9.12
C ALA A 73 7.71 -3.99 9.85
N ILE A 74 6.60 -4.67 10.16
CA ILE A 74 6.61 -5.96 10.87
C ILE A 74 7.44 -7.04 10.14
N PRO A 75 7.19 -7.36 8.86
CA PRO A 75 7.98 -8.37 8.13
C PRO A 75 9.46 -8.01 8.02
N LEU A 76 9.78 -6.74 7.75
CA LEU A 76 11.16 -6.27 7.66
C LEU A 76 11.89 -6.46 9.00
N ARG A 77 11.19 -6.20 10.11
CA ARG A 77 11.73 -6.40 11.46
C ARG A 77 11.89 -7.87 11.82
N VAL A 78 10.92 -8.72 11.49
CA VAL A 78 11.02 -10.19 11.62
C VAL A 78 12.17 -10.74 10.76
N GLY A 79 12.40 -10.14 9.59
CA GLY A 79 13.56 -10.34 8.72
C GLY A 79 14.89 -9.82 9.28
N LYS A 80 14.93 -9.39 10.54
CA LYS A 80 16.10 -8.91 11.30
C LYS A 80 16.70 -7.58 10.81
N ILE A 81 15.99 -6.76 10.04
CA ILE A 81 16.45 -5.40 9.68
C ILE A 81 16.39 -4.47 10.91
N LYS A 82 17.43 -3.67 11.14
CA LYS A 82 17.52 -2.76 12.30
C LYS A 82 16.31 -1.79 12.36
N PRO A 83 15.75 -1.49 13.55
CA PRO A 83 14.54 -0.65 13.70
C PRO A 83 14.62 0.69 12.98
N LEU A 84 15.73 1.43 13.13
CA LEU A 84 15.92 2.72 12.46
C LEU A 84 15.88 2.58 10.93
N LYS A 85 16.44 1.50 10.39
CA LYS A 85 16.41 1.25 8.94
C LYS A 85 15.01 0.90 8.47
N VAL A 86 14.24 0.13 9.25
CA VAL A 86 12.83 -0.15 8.94
C VAL A 86 12.02 1.14 8.92
N PHE A 87 12.17 1.97 9.95
CA PHE A 87 11.50 3.28 10.04
C PHE A 87 11.82 4.17 8.83
N LEU A 88 13.10 4.27 8.45
CA LEU A 88 13.50 5.03 7.26
C LEU A 88 12.91 4.45 5.97
N ILE A 89 12.92 3.12 5.80
CA ILE A 89 12.32 2.47 4.63
C ILE A 89 10.82 2.81 4.54
N THR A 90 10.09 2.75 5.66
CA THR A 90 8.66 3.06 5.71
C THR A 90 8.37 4.55 5.42
N ILE A 91 9.23 5.47 5.86
CA ILE A 91 9.09 6.89 5.48
C ILE A 91 9.36 7.08 3.99
N LEU A 92 10.41 6.46 3.48
CA LEU A 92 10.80 6.60 2.07
C LEU A 92 9.75 6.04 1.12
N SER A 93 8.99 5.00 1.52
CA SER A 93 7.86 4.49 0.73
C SER A 93 6.68 5.46 0.65
N GLY A 94 6.63 6.50 1.49
CA GLY A 94 5.64 7.58 1.42
C GLY A 94 6.00 8.70 0.43
N ILE A 95 7.25 8.79 -0.05
CA ILE A 95 7.67 9.83 -1.01
C ILE A 95 6.78 9.86 -2.27
N PRO A 96 6.42 8.72 -2.89
CA PRO A 96 5.54 8.72 -4.05
C PRO A 96 4.19 9.39 -3.80
N MET A 97 3.66 9.36 -2.57
CA MET A 97 2.43 10.07 -2.22
C MET A 97 2.60 11.57 -2.27
N GLY A 98 3.68 12.11 -1.70
CA GLY A 98 3.99 13.54 -1.79
C GLY A 98 4.19 14.00 -3.24
N VAL A 99 4.88 13.19 -4.04
CA VAL A 99 5.06 13.44 -5.48
C VAL A 99 3.72 13.43 -6.21
N GLY A 100 2.88 12.43 -5.95
CA GLY A 100 1.54 12.33 -6.48
C GLY A 100 0.71 13.57 -6.14
N ALA A 101 0.70 13.98 -4.88
CA ALA A 101 -0.06 15.13 -4.39
C ALA A 101 0.39 16.45 -5.03
N PHE A 102 1.69 16.62 -5.24
CA PHE A 102 2.19 17.77 -6.00
C PHE A 102 1.63 17.80 -7.42
N PHE A 103 1.71 16.68 -8.15
CA PHE A 103 1.17 16.59 -9.51
C PHE A 103 -0.36 16.71 -9.54
N GLY A 104 -1.06 16.16 -8.53
CA GLY A 104 -2.50 16.31 -8.37
C GLY A 104 -2.90 17.76 -8.12
N ALA A 105 -2.17 18.49 -7.30
CA ALA A 105 -2.45 19.90 -7.05
C ALA A 105 -2.11 20.80 -8.25
N ALA A 106 -1.13 20.42 -9.08
CA ALA A 106 -0.74 21.17 -10.27
C ALA A 106 -1.63 20.87 -11.49
N PHE A 107 -2.04 19.62 -11.65
CA PHE A 107 -2.68 19.12 -12.88
C PHE A 107 -4.07 18.52 -12.66
N GLY A 108 -4.56 18.45 -11.41
CA GLY A 108 -5.74 17.68 -10.93
C GLY A 108 -7.04 17.75 -11.73
N GLY A 109 -7.22 18.75 -12.60
CA GLY A 109 -8.22 18.74 -13.67
C GLY A 109 -7.94 17.70 -14.78
N ILE A 110 -7.36 16.54 -14.45
CA ILE A 110 -7.03 15.50 -15.41
C ILE A 110 -8.27 14.70 -15.78
N SER A 111 -8.36 14.37 -17.07
CA SER A 111 -9.24 13.37 -17.67
C SER A 111 -9.56 12.20 -16.72
N GLU A 112 -10.86 11.92 -16.51
CA GLU A 112 -11.38 10.79 -15.73
C GLU A 112 -10.72 9.45 -16.09
N ILE A 113 -10.34 9.28 -17.37
CA ILE A 113 -9.64 8.09 -17.87
C ILE A 113 -8.28 7.89 -17.18
N PHE A 114 -7.51 8.95 -16.92
CA PHE A 114 -6.21 8.84 -16.27
C PHE A 114 -6.38 8.39 -14.82
N SER A 115 -7.32 9.02 -14.10
CA SER A 115 -7.67 8.67 -12.72
C SER A 115 -8.14 7.21 -12.63
N ALA A 116 -8.99 6.77 -13.56
CA ALA A 116 -9.47 5.39 -13.61
C ALA A 116 -8.33 4.37 -13.85
N ILE A 117 -7.39 4.67 -14.75
CA ILE A 117 -6.22 3.81 -15.01
C ILE A 117 -5.32 3.74 -13.77
N CYS A 118 -5.04 4.88 -13.13
CA CYS A 118 -4.22 4.96 -11.94
C CYS A 118 -4.84 4.17 -10.77
N LEU A 119 -6.12 4.40 -10.47
CA LEU A 119 -6.84 3.71 -9.39
C LEU A 119 -7.00 2.22 -9.68
N GLY A 120 -7.34 1.84 -10.92
CA GLY A 120 -7.43 0.43 -11.32
C GLY A 120 -6.10 -0.31 -11.17
N THR A 121 -5.00 0.34 -11.55
CA THR A 121 -3.65 -0.22 -11.40
C THR A 121 -3.24 -0.32 -9.93
N ALA A 122 -3.54 0.68 -9.11
CA ALA A 122 -3.28 0.67 -7.67
C ALA A 122 -4.08 -0.43 -6.95
N GLY A 123 -5.38 -0.51 -7.21
CA GLY A 123 -6.26 -1.53 -6.64
C GLY A 123 -5.83 -2.95 -7.02
N GLY A 124 -5.46 -3.17 -8.28
CA GLY A 124 -4.92 -4.45 -8.73
C GLY A 124 -3.60 -4.83 -8.04
N ALA A 125 -2.69 -3.87 -7.85
CA ALA A 125 -1.44 -4.11 -7.13
C ALA A 125 -1.68 -4.47 -5.65
N MET A 126 -2.59 -3.76 -4.98
CA MET A 126 -2.94 -4.04 -3.58
C MET A 126 -3.67 -5.35 -3.40
N MET A 127 -4.54 -5.73 -4.34
CA MET A 127 -5.21 -7.03 -4.31
C MET A 127 -4.20 -8.18 -4.44
N TYR A 128 -3.23 -8.04 -5.35
CA TYR A 128 -2.15 -9.03 -5.52
C TYR A 128 -1.34 -9.24 -4.24
N VAL A 129 -0.89 -8.15 -3.61
CA VAL A 129 -0.04 -8.20 -2.40
C VAL A 129 -0.84 -8.62 -1.17
N SER A 130 -2.09 -8.16 -1.05
CA SER A 130 -2.95 -8.52 0.06
C SER A 130 -3.23 -10.02 0.06
N LEU A 131 -3.72 -10.55 -1.05
CA LEU A 131 -4.08 -11.97 -1.15
C LEU A 131 -2.85 -12.89 -1.18
N GLY A 132 -1.80 -12.48 -1.89
CA GLY A 132 -0.60 -13.28 -2.11
C GLY A 132 0.36 -13.27 -0.93
N ASP A 133 0.65 -12.10 -0.37
CA ASP A 133 1.70 -11.94 0.65
C ASP A 133 1.13 -11.71 2.04
N LEU A 134 0.25 -10.70 2.23
CA LEU A 134 -0.22 -10.32 3.58
C LEU A 134 -1.01 -11.43 4.27
N ILE A 135 -1.91 -12.11 3.56
CA ILE A 135 -2.66 -13.24 4.14
C ILE A 135 -1.72 -14.39 4.54
N ASN A 136 -0.74 -14.72 3.69
CA ASN A 136 0.19 -15.81 3.98
C ASN A 136 1.14 -15.45 5.12
N GLN A 137 1.62 -14.21 5.14
CA GLN A 137 2.48 -13.71 6.18
C GLN A 137 1.76 -13.62 7.53
N SER A 138 0.54 -13.09 7.57
CA SER A 138 -0.25 -13.01 8.80
C SER A 138 -0.52 -14.40 9.40
N ARG A 139 -0.82 -15.40 8.58
CA ARG A 139 -0.93 -16.82 9.02
C ARG A 139 0.39 -17.41 9.50
N SER A 140 1.52 -17.01 8.91
CA SER A 140 2.84 -17.45 9.36
C SER A 140 3.22 -16.88 10.74
N LEU A 141 2.79 -15.64 11.02
CA LEU A 141 3.02 -14.95 12.30
C LEU A 141 2.04 -15.40 13.38
N TYR A 142 0.79 -15.69 13.01
CA TYR A 142 -0.24 -16.12 13.95
C TYR A 142 -1.11 -17.22 13.34
N ARG A 143 -1.11 -18.40 13.97
CA ARG A 143 -1.78 -19.62 13.48
C ARG A 143 -3.26 -19.75 13.84
N GLY A 144 -3.82 -18.80 14.59
CA GLY A 144 -5.25 -18.82 14.95
C GLY A 144 -6.16 -18.25 13.86
N ARG A 145 -7.44 -18.06 14.18
CA ARG A 145 -8.47 -17.60 13.21
C ARG A 145 -8.50 -16.08 12.99
N LEU A 146 -7.79 -15.30 13.82
CA LEU A 146 -7.79 -13.83 13.76
C LEU A 146 -7.46 -13.26 12.36
N PRO A 147 -6.46 -13.76 11.61
CA PRO A 147 -6.15 -13.25 10.28
C PRO A 147 -7.28 -13.49 9.28
N LEU A 148 -7.96 -14.65 9.39
CA LEU A 148 -9.13 -14.96 8.56
C LEU A 148 -10.30 -14.04 8.89
N VAL A 149 -10.61 -13.86 10.18
CA VAL A 149 -11.68 -12.96 10.63
C VAL A 149 -11.42 -11.53 10.19
N GLY A 150 -10.19 -11.04 10.34
CA GLY A 150 -9.80 -9.70 9.88
C GLY A 150 -9.97 -9.52 8.37
N ASN A 151 -9.55 -10.50 7.56
CA ASN A 151 -9.75 -10.45 6.11
C ASN A 151 -11.23 -10.46 5.73
N MET A 152 -12.04 -11.33 6.34
CA MET A 152 -13.49 -11.37 6.09
C MET A 152 -14.17 -10.06 6.49
N ALA A 153 -13.82 -9.51 7.65
CA ALA A 153 -14.33 -8.22 8.11
C ALA A 153 -13.98 -7.11 7.11
N GLY A 154 -12.71 -7.02 6.67
CA GLY A 154 -12.28 -6.04 5.68
C GLY A 154 -13.03 -6.14 4.35
N ILE A 155 -13.20 -7.35 3.81
CA ILE A 155 -13.96 -7.59 2.57
C ILE A 155 -15.43 -7.17 2.74
N LEU A 156 -16.06 -7.55 3.86
CA LEU A 156 -17.46 -7.21 4.13
C LEU A 156 -17.65 -5.70 4.31
N THR A 157 -16.76 -5.03 5.05
CA THR A 157 -16.81 -3.58 5.22
C THR A 157 -16.60 -2.87 3.90
N GLY A 158 -15.64 -3.30 3.08
CA GLY A 158 -15.44 -2.75 1.74
C GLY A 158 -16.67 -2.92 0.84
N ALA A 159 -17.27 -4.12 0.83
CA ALA A 159 -18.49 -4.38 0.06
C ALA A 159 -19.68 -3.54 0.54
N LEU A 160 -19.84 -3.38 1.86
CA LEU A 160 -20.89 -2.53 2.45
C LEU A 160 -20.71 -1.07 2.04
N ILE A 161 -19.50 -0.53 2.13
CA ILE A 161 -19.22 0.85 1.73
C ILE A 161 -19.54 1.04 0.24
N SER A 162 -19.16 0.09 -0.62
CA SER A 162 -19.46 0.15 -2.06
C SER A 162 -20.94 0.01 -2.41
N LEU A 163 -21.78 -0.56 -1.53
CA LEU A 163 -23.22 -0.67 -1.73
C LEU A 163 -23.99 0.54 -1.20
N LEU A 164 -23.38 1.30 -0.28
CA LEU A 164 -23.94 2.50 0.33
C LEU A 164 -23.58 3.79 -0.44
N GLY A 165 -22.71 3.68 -1.46
CA GLY A 165 -22.26 4.77 -2.33
C GLY A 165 -22.79 4.63 -3.75
#